data_AF-A0A8E6L4S0-F1
#
_entry.id   AF-A0A8E6L4S0-F1
#
_cell.length_a   1.000
_cell.length_b   1.000
_cell.length_c   1.000
_cell.angle_alpha   90.00
_cell.angle_beta   90.00
_cell.angle_gamma   90.00
#
_symmetry.space_group_name_H-M   'P 1'
#
loop_
_entity.id
_entity.type
_entity.pdbx_description
1 polymer ?
#
loop_
_entity_poly.entity_id
_entity_poly.type
_entity_poly.pdbx_seq_one_letter_code
_entity_poly.pdbx_strand_id
1 'polypeptide(L)'
;MTLEGLKYLFPVAFRHRIIGVTPSLQEVKDTKYVRYRECLLHARHMGVNKFIIIDDESHRFPPGCENLVSTNYSEGMTDQTVASVIMKYCQYLT
;
A
#
# COMPACT_ATOMS: atom_id res chain seq x y z
N MET A 1 -22.50 -8.90 3.49
CA MET A 1 -21.97 -7.56 3.85
C MET A 1 -21.94 -6.72 2.58
N THR A 2 -22.57 -5.54 2.55
CA THR A 2 -22.58 -4.67 1.35
C THR A 2 -21.31 -3.82 1.28
N LEU A 3 -20.98 -3.29 0.10
CA LEU A 3 -19.83 -2.39 -0.08
C LEU A 3 -19.95 -1.20 0.89
N GLU A 4 -21.10 -0.53 0.93
CA GLU A 4 -21.37 0.54 1.91
C GLU A 4 -21.31 0.09 3.37
N GLY A 5 -21.67 -1.17 3.66
CA GLY A 5 -21.54 -1.75 4.99
C GLY A 5 -20.09 -1.82 5.50
N LEU A 6 -19.12 -2.00 4.60
CA LEU A 6 -17.69 -2.06 4.97
C LEU A 6 -17.17 -0.73 5.52
N LYS A 7 -17.70 0.42 5.08
CA LYS A 7 -17.31 1.74 5.61
C LYS A 7 -17.49 1.84 7.13
N TYR A 8 -18.50 1.17 7.67
CA TYR A 8 -18.83 1.26 9.09
C TYR A 8 -17.87 0.49 10.01
N LEU A 9 -16.99 -0.35 9.45
CA LEU A 9 -15.90 -0.99 10.19
C LEU A 9 -14.75 -0.01 10.52
N PHE A 10 -14.74 1.17 9.91
CA PHE A 10 -13.66 2.15 10.06
C PHE A 10 -14.14 3.42 10.79
N PRO A 11 -13.23 4.12 11.50
CA PRO A 11 -13.52 5.41 12.11
C PRO A 11 -14.03 6.42 11.08
N VAL A 12 -14.92 7.34 11.51
CA VAL A 12 -15.61 8.31 10.63
C VAL A 12 -14.64 9.05 9.70
N ALA A 13 -13.49 9.48 10.24
CA ALA A 13 -12.47 10.20 9.49
C ALA A 13 -11.86 9.41 8.32
N PHE A 14 -11.93 8.09 8.34
CA PHE A 14 -11.33 7.23 7.30
C PHE A 14 -12.35 6.69 6.30
N ARG A 15 -13.65 6.73 6.57
CA ARG A 15 -14.68 6.05 5.75
C ARG A 15 -14.67 6.48 4.29
N HIS A 16 -14.44 7.77 4.02
CA HIS A 16 -14.39 8.31 2.65
C HIS A 16 -13.14 7.87 1.86
N ARG A 17 -12.15 7.26 2.53
CA ARG A 17 -10.87 6.83 1.94
C ARG A 17 -10.86 5.35 1.55
N ILE A 18 -11.88 4.57 1.91
CA ILE A 18 -11.85 3.10 1.84
C ILE A 18 -12.39 2.56 0.52
N ILE A 19 -13.49 3.12 0.00
CA ILE A 19 -14.23 2.52 -1.12
C ILE A 19 -14.03 3.33 -2.38
N GLY A 20 -13.61 2.66 -3.46
CA GLY A 20 -13.48 3.26 -4.79
C GLY A 20 -12.30 4.22 -4.97
N VAL A 21 -11.43 4.34 -3.98
CA VAL A 21 -10.28 5.27 -3.99
C VAL A 21 -9.04 4.65 -4.63
N THR A 22 -8.82 3.35 -4.41
CA THR A 22 -7.75 2.61 -5.10
C THR A 22 -8.32 2.01 -6.38
N PRO A 23 -7.85 2.42 -7.57
CA PRO A 23 -8.29 1.82 -8.82
C PRO A 23 -8.00 0.32 -8.81
N SER A 24 -9.03 -0.51 -9.01
CA SER A 24 -8.87 -1.95 -9.08
C SER A 24 -8.38 -2.33 -10.47
N LEU A 25 -7.29 -3.10 -10.54
CA LEU A 25 -6.74 -3.64 -11.78
C LEU A 25 -7.58 -4.82 -12.30
N GLN A 26 -8.86 -4.60 -12.60
CA GLN A 26 -9.80 -5.67 -12.98
C GLN A 26 -9.49 -6.31 -14.35
N GLU A 27 -8.63 -5.70 -15.17
CA GLU A 27 -8.39 -6.12 -16.56
C GLU A 27 -7.01 -6.72 -16.82
N VAL A 28 -6.18 -6.92 -15.79
CA VAL A 28 -4.79 -7.32 -16.00
C VAL A 28 -4.65 -8.84 -16.08
N LYS A 29 -4.43 -9.36 -17.30
CA LYS A 29 -4.16 -10.79 -17.56
C LYS A 29 -2.88 -11.32 -16.90
N ASP A 30 -1.92 -10.45 -16.61
CA ASP A 30 -0.65 -10.79 -15.95
C ASP A 30 -0.69 -10.41 -14.46
N THR A 31 -0.75 -11.42 -13.60
CA THR A 31 -0.82 -11.26 -12.15
C THR A 31 0.55 -11.07 -11.50
N LYS A 32 1.64 -11.12 -12.27
CA LYS A 32 2.99 -10.93 -11.74
C LYS A 32 3.13 -9.53 -11.15
N TYR A 33 3.51 -9.51 -9.87
CA TYR A 33 3.69 -8.30 -9.07
C TYR A 33 2.48 -7.35 -9.08
N VAL A 34 1.26 -7.91 -9.09
CA VAL A 34 0.02 -7.12 -9.22
C VAL A 34 -0.06 -5.99 -8.19
N ARG A 35 0.34 -6.23 -6.94
CA ARG A 35 0.31 -5.22 -5.86
C ARG A 35 1.21 -4.05 -6.15
N TYR A 36 2.44 -4.31 -6.59
CA TYR A 36 3.37 -3.25 -7.00
C TYR A 36 2.78 -2.38 -8.11
N ARG A 37 2.10 -3.00 -9.09
CA ARG A 37 1.48 -2.30 -10.21
C ARG A 37 0.29 -1.45 -9.77
N GLU A 38 -0.54 -1.95 -8.84
CA GLU A 38 -1.62 -1.18 -8.22
C GLU A 38 -1.07 0.06 -7.51
N CYS A 39 -0.01 -0.10 -6.70
CA CYS A 39 0.65 1.01 -6.02
C CYS A 39 1.17 2.06 -7.01
N LEU A 40 1.83 1.64 -8.10
CA LEU A 40 2.32 2.56 -9.12
C LEU A 40 1.21 3.32 -9.83
N LEU A 41 0.11 2.65 -10.18
CA LEU A 41 -1.03 3.30 -10.83
C LEU A 41 -1.71 4.30 -9.91
N HIS A 42 -1.90 3.94 -8.63
CA HIS A 42 -2.45 4.85 -7.65
C HIS A 42 -1.53 6.07 -7.44
N ALA A 43 -0.22 5.87 -7.29
CA ALA A 43 0.75 6.95 -7.16
C ALA A 43 0.70 7.91 -8.36
N ARG A 44 0.67 7.38 -9.59
CA ARG A 44 0.50 8.19 -10.81
C ARG A 44 -0.81 8.97 -10.83
N HIS A 45 -1.92 8.32 -10.48
CA HIS A 45 -3.24 8.96 -10.42
C HIS A 45 -3.27 10.14 -9.42
N MET A 46 -2.58 9.99 -8.29
CA MET A 46 -2.48 11.01 -7.25
C MET A 46 -1.39 12.07 -7.52
N GLY A 47 -0.62 11.94 -8.61
CA GLY A 47 0.52 12.82 -8.89
C GLY A 47 1.68 12.69 -7.89
N VAL A 48 1.81 11.54 -7.23
CA VAL A 48 2.84 11.26 -6.22
C VAL A 48 4.02 10.52 -6.86
N ASN A 49 5.21 11.08 -6.65
CA ASN A 49 6.48 10.64 -7.22
C ASN A 49 7.41 9.97 -6.20
N LYS A 50 7.21 10.22 -4.90
CA LYS A 50 7.91 9.52 -3.81
C LYS A 50 6.90 8.90 -2.86
N PHE A 51 6.95 7.59 -2.66
CA PHE A 51 6.03 6.87 -1.79
C PHE A 51 6.70 5.65 -1.14
N ILE A 52 6.11 5.20 -0.04
CA ILE A 52 6.51 4.00 0.71
C ILE A 52 5.32 3.03 0.66
N ILE A 53 5.62 1.76 0.39
CA ILE A 53 4.64 0.68 0.43
C ILE A 53 4.88 -0.08 1.73
N ILE A 54 3.82 -0.34 2.48
CA ILE A 54 3.84 -1.17 3.69
C ILE A 54 2.89 -2.33 3.42
N ASP A 55 3.42 -3.55 3.35
CA ASP A 55 2.66 -4.73 2.94
C ASP A 55 3.32 -6.00 3.51
N ASP A 56 2.52 -7.02 3.81
CA ASP A 56 2.95 -8.30 4.36
C ASP A 56 3.11 -9.40 3.28
N GLU A 57 2.66 -9.15 2.05
CA GLU A 57 2.76 -10.08 0.92
C GLU A 57 3.94 -9.75 -0.01
N SER A 58 5.16 -9.73 0.52
CA SER A 58 6.38 -9.34 -0.24
C SER A 58 6.59 -10.08 -1.58
N HIS A 59 6.10 -11.32 -1.70
CA HIS A 59 6.13 -12.11 -2.94
C HIS A 59 5.32 -11.49 -4.11
N ARG A 60 4.42 -10.55 -3.82
CA ARG A 60 3.64 -9.78 -4.82
C ARG A 60 4.34 -8.52 -5.30
N PHE A 61 5.63 -8.37 -4.99
CA PHE A 61 6.48 -7.26 -5.41
C PHE A 61 7.73 -7.78 -6.13
N PRO A 62 8.34 -6.98 -7.02
CA PRO A 62 9.62 -7.34 -7.63
C PRO A 62 10.70 -7.62 -6.58
N PRO A 63 11.63 -8.56 -6.82
CA PRO A 63 12.80 -8.75 -5.98
C PRO A 63 13.57 -7.43 -5.81
N GLY A 64 13.90 -7.06 -4.57
CA GLY A 64 14.58 -5.80 -4.28
C GLY A 64 13.72 -4.55 -4.50
N CYS A 65 12.38 -4.67 -4.52
CA CYS A 65 11.47 -3.53 -4.66
C CYS A 65 11.78 -2.45 -3.62
N GLU A 66 12.46 -1.40 -4.07
CA GLU A 66 12.99 -0.38 -3.17
C GLU A 66 11.90 0.26 -2.35
N ASN A 67 10.70 0.50 -2.88
CA ASN A 67 9.62 1.17 -2.16
C ASN A 67 8.99 0.34 -1.03
N LEU A 68 9.25 -0.96 -0.94
CA LEU A 68 8.57 -1.87 0.00
C LEU A 68 9.26 -1.92 1.37
N VAL A 69 8.47 -1.71 2.42
CA VAL A 69 8.78 -2.10 3.79
C VAL A 69 7.88 -3.29 4.14
N SER A 70 8.47 -4.48 4.22
CA SER A 70 7.71 -5.70 4.51
C SER A 70 7.29 -5.75 5.98
N THR A 71 6.03 -6.07 6.24
CA THR A 71 5.51 -6.41 7.57
C THR A 71 5.32 -7.91 7.72
N ASN A 72 5.17 -8.38 8.97
CA ASN A 72 4.68 -9.71 9.26
C ASN A 72 3.17 -9.63 9.49
N TYR A 73 2.38 -10.45 8.80
CA TYR A 73 0.92 -10.48 8.93
C TYR A 73 0.44 -10.59 10.39
N SER A 74 1.10 -11.42 11.19
CA SER A 74 0.70 -11.70 12.58
C SER A 74 1.09 -10.60 13.57
N GLU A 75 2.08 -9.77 13.23
CA GLU A 75 2.64 -8.76 14.12
C GLU A 75 2.27 -7.33 13.68
N GLY A 76 1.93 -7.14 12.41
CA GLY A 76 1.62 -5.85 11.82
C GLY A 76 2.81 -4.89 11.84
N MET A 77 2.57 -3.66 12.29
CA MET A 77 3.61 -2.64 12.43
C MET A 77 4.25 -2.72 13.81
N THR A 78 5.49 -3.21 13.86
CA THR A 78 6.33 -3.18 15.07
C THR A 78 7.13 -1.89 15.14
N ASP A 79 7.76 -1.62 16.29
CA ASP A 79 8.70 -0.49 16.44
C ASP A 79 9.83 -0.54 15.40
N GLN A 80 10.29 -1.74 15.04
CA GLN A 80 11.29 -1.95 14.00
C GLN A 80 10.76 -1.59 12.61
N THR A 81 9.51 -1.96 12.31
CA THR A 81 8.84 -1.56 11.06
C THR A 81 8.72 -0.03 11.01
N VAL A 82 8.29 0.60 12.10
CA VAL A 82 8.14 2.06 12.18
C VAL A 82 9.49 2.75 11.95
N ALA A 83 10.56 2.29 12.60
CA ALA A 83 11.90 2.81 12.40
C ALA A 83 12.34 2.68 10.92
N SER A 84 12.02 1.56 10.28
CA SER A 84 12.33 1.32 8.86
C SER A 84 11.57 2.28 7.93
N VAL A 85 10.29 2.55 8.20
CA VAL A 85 9.49 3.54 7.45
C VAL A 85 10.08 4.93 7.62
N ILE A 86 10.45 5.33 8.85
CA ILE A 86 11.05 6.63 9.13
C ILE A 86 12.38 6.80 8.38
N MET A 87 13.29 5.81 8.47
CA MET A 87 14.57 5.86 7.75
C MET A 87 14.35 6.06 6.24
N LYS A 88 13.39 5.33 5.69
CA LYS A 88 13.06 5.42 4.27
C LYS A 88 12.46 6.76 3.87
N TYR A 89 11.61 7.32 4.73
CA TYR A 89 11.08 8.67 4.54
C TYR A 89 12.22 9.70 4.54
N CYS A 90 13.18 9.59 5.45
CA CYS A 90 14.34 10.48 5.50
C CYS A 90 15.18 10.43 4.21
N GLN A 91 15.31 9.27 3.55
CA GLN A 91 15.99 9.15 2.25
C GLN A 91 15.32 9.95 1.13
N TYR A 92 14.05 10.34 1.29
CA TYR A 92 13.35 11.18 0.32
C TYR A 92 13.54 12.67 0.55
N LEU A 93 14.10 13.08 1.70
CA LEU A 93 14.37 14.46 2.06
C LEU A 93 15.76 14.94 1.61
N THR A 94 16.67 14.00 1.33
CA THR A 94 17.97 14.22 0.70
C THR A 94 17.86 14.24 -0.81
#